data_AF-A0A9W7YVJ5-F1
#
_entry.id   AF-A0A9W7YVJ5-F1
#
_cell.length_a   1.000
_cell.length_b   1.000
_cell.length_c   1.000
_cell.angle_alpha   90.00
_cell.angle_beta   90.00
_cell.angle_gamma   90.00
#
_symmetry.space_group_name_H-M   'P 1'
#
loop_
_entity.id
_entity.type
_entity.pdbx_description
1 polymer ?
#
loop_
_entity_poly.entity_id
_entity_poly.type
_entity_poly.pdbx_seq_one_letter_code
_entity_poly.pdbx_strand_id
1 'polypeptide(L)'
;YMTLFVFTRSGYYRVEMGTYLFTNAARSQEDTLRLMRFLQKLWFLLKQPPDRFGHFVDVSIDYNSLRFSGTLQDSKVELAGLDEDSDVKLGDRIARDVPLIRRAAYLTKATYCNKPAVLKYSWTPVDRLPEGAVYRVLELHEVSCLPKIYSSGILVKNFFGYRLEYLLMEDCGESAESHFFRTPGPLASPDQINSTCVAIADVINRTVSCLVEAAKAGVLHRDISAGNITICNGQVRVIDWGYAKLTQPDAPEIKDIADEWGFDLGNVTKNEIIHDGMTGTPLFMSIRVLLGRSTRGLIDDIESLFYVAMYALSYLSEGPSASPGFNAHENKTAALLKLGSIMSRKLYLEFFGVKVCSDDVKAQLGMLYQLLFCCNGQFIGQELADEEAD
;
A
#
# COMPACT_ATOMS: atom_id res chain seq x y z
N TYR A 1 -22.21 21.80 -2.07
CA TYR A 1 -21.13 22.68 -1.57
C TYR A 1 -20.03 21.80 -1.01
N MET A 2 -18.89 21.73 -1.68
CA MET A 2 -17.74 20.97 -1.21
C MET A 2 -16.73 21.96 -0.66
N THR A 3 -16.28 21.79 0.59
CA THR A 3 -15.18 22.61 1.11
C THR A 3 -13.89 21.82 0.89
N LEU A 4 -13.03 22.27 -0.01
CA LEU A 4 -11.73 21.67 -0.27
C LEU A 4 -10.69 22.34 0.64
N PHE A 5 -9.96 21.55 1.40
CA PHE A 5 -8.81 22.06 2.16
C PHE A 5 -7.53 21.74 1.40
N VAL A 6 -6.84 22.78 0.94
CA VAL A 6 -5.53 22.67 0.28
C VAL A 6 -4.46 22.87 1.32
N PHE A 7 -3.60 21.87 1.51
CA PHE A 7 -2.52 21.93 2.49
C PHE A 7 -1.19 22.18 1.77
N THR A 8 -0.49 23.21 2.21
CA THR A 8 0.88 23.51 1.76
C THR A 8 1.82 23.47 2.97
N ARG A 9 3.14 23.48 2.73
CA ARG A 9 4.13 23.63 3.82
C ARG A 9 3.99 24.93 4.62
N SER A 10 3.26 25.92 4.13
CA SER A 10 3.12 27.25 4.75
C SER A 10 1.73 27.54 5.31
N GLY A 11 0.79 26.60 5.22
CA GLY A 11 -0.56 26.77 5.78
C GLY A 11 -1.59 25.85 5.14
N TYR A 12 -2.85 26.04 5.54
CA TYR A 12 -3.99 25.39 4.90
C TYR A 12 -4.97 26.44 4.38
N TYR A 13 -5.55 26.16 3.21
CA TYR A 13 -6.49 27.04 2.54
C TYR A 13 -7.84 26.35 2.44
N ARG A 14 -8.86 26.97 3.02
CA ARG A 14 -10.25 26.51 2.94
C ARG A 14 -10.88 27.10 1.68
N VAL A 15 -11.23 26.24 0.73
CA VAL A 15 -11.83 26.61 -0.55
C VAL A 15 -13.27 26.13 -0.56
N GLU A 16 -14.23 27.04 -0.45
CA GLU A 16 -15.65 26.72 -0.58
C GLU A 16 -16.01 26.55 -2.07
N MET A 17 -16.20 25.30 -2.48
CA MET A 17 -16.59 24.93 -3.83
C MET A 17 -18.12 24.94 -3.97
N GLY A 18 -18.61 25.99 -4.64
CA GLY A 18 -19.94 26.04 -5.23
C GLY A 18 -20.09 25.08 -6.42
N THR A 19 -21.33 24.89 -6.86
CA THR A 19 -21.79 23.69 -7.58
C THR A 19 -21.40 23.62 -9.09
N TYR A 20 -20.22 23.03 -9.39
CA TYR A 20 -19.87 22.03 -10.45
C TYR A 20 -19.94 22.34 -11.97
N LEU A 21 -19.77 21.32 -12.86
CA LEU A 21 -19.50 21.37 -14.31
C LEU A 21 -19.01 19.99 -14.89
N PHE A 22 -19.71 19.27 -15.79
CA PHE A 22 -19.20 18.20 -16.71
C PHE A 22 -20.12 18.10 -17.97
N THR A 23 -19.59 18.03 -19.20
CA THR A 23 -20.33 17.74 -20.46
C THR A 23 -19.68 16.53 -21.13
N ASN A 24 -20.24 15.31 -21.17
CA ASN A 24 -21.61 14.86 -21.39
C ASN A 24 -22.29 14.20 -20.17
N ALA A 25 -22.25 14.85 -19.01
CA ALA A 25 -22.94 14.38 -17.80
C ALA A 25 -24.10 15.29 -17.33
N ALA A 26 -24.52 16.28 -18.13
CA ALA A 26 -25.48 17.30 -17.69
C ALA A 26 -26.88 17.10 -18.29
N ARG A 27 -27.92 17.16 -17.44
CA ARG A 27 -29.34 17.15 -17.85
C ARG A 27 -29.86 18.55 -18.29
N SER A 28 -29.09 19.66 -18.15
CA SER A 28 -29.52 21.04 -18.51
C SER A 28 -28.39 22.06 -18.84
N GLN A 29 -28.74 23.21 -19.44
CA GLN A 29 -27.82 24.28 -19.91
C GLN A 29 -27.15 25.11 -18.79
N GLU A 30 -27.76 25.21 -17.61
CA GLU A 30 -27.16 25.93 -16.48
C GLU A 30 -26.01 25.15 -15.84
N ASP A 31 -26.14 23.82 -15.84
CA ASP A 31 -25.07 22.85 -15.64
C ASP A 31 -24.14 22.78 -16.86
N THR A 32 -24.09 23.78 -17.74
CA THR A 32 -23.05 23.98 -18.78
C THR A 32 -22.32 25.34 -18.69
N LEU A 33 -22.70 26.21 -17.74
CA LEU A 33 -21.98 27.47 -17.47
C LEU A 33 -21.08 27.42 -16.22
N ARG A 34 -21.27 26.45 -15.33
CA ARG A 34 -20.55 26.32 -14.04
C ARG A 34 -19.14 25.63 -14.10
N LEU A 35 -18.85 24.60 -14.93
CA LEU A 35 -17.50 24.03 -15.31
C LEU A 35 -16.65 25.01 -16.08
N MET A 36 -17.24 25.78 -17.00
CA MET A 36 -16.43 26.75 -17.76
C MET A 36 -15.78 27.74 -16.80
N ARG A 37 -16.46 28.06 -15.68
CA ARG A 37 -15.94 28.87 -14.59
C ARG A 37 -14.97 28.12 -13.65
N PHE A 38 -15.06 26.78 -13.57
CA PHE A 38 -14.10 25.91 -12.85
C PHE A 38 -12.74 25.87 -13.55
N LEU A 39 -12.71 25.65 -14.86
CA LEU A 39 -11.48 25.59 -15.65
C LEU A 39 -10.75 26.93 -15.71
N GLN A 40 -11.49 28.06 -15.71
CA GLN A 40 -10.91 29.41 -15.68
C GLN A 40 -10.10 29.72 -14.40
N LYS A 41 -10.36 29.00 -13.30
CA LYS A 41 -9.70 29.25 -11.99
C LYS A 41 -8.61 28.25 -11.64
N LEU A 42 -8.52 27.15 -12.39
CA LEU A 42 -7.36 26.26 -12.40
C LEU A 42 -6.06 27.02 -12.73
N TRP A 43 -6.17 28.15 -13.45
CA TRP A 43 -5.07 29.05 -13.81
C TRP A 43 -4.21 29.53 -12.63
N PHE A 44 -4.79 29.65 -11.43
CA PHE A 44 -4.05 30.08 -10.24
C PHE A 44 -3.14 28.97 -9.68
N LEU A 45 -3.44 27.70 -9.97
CA LEU A 45 -2.62 26.53 -9.62
C LEU A 45 -1.44 26.35 -10.59
N LEU A 46 -1.50 26.95 -11.79
CA LEU A 46 -0.54 26.81 -12.90
C LEU A 46 0.80 27.57 -12.73
N LYS A 47 1.03 28.26 -11.60
CA LYS A 47 2.21 29.14 -11.40
C LYS A 47 3.18 28.68 -10.32
N GLN A 48 2.92 27.56 -9.63
CA GLN A 48 3.82 27.04 -8.60
C GLN A 48 4.60 25.83 -9.14
N PRO A 49 5.90 25.71 -8.82
CA PRO A 49 6.72 24.60 -9.30
C PRO A 49 6.31 23.26 -8.66
N PRO A 50 6.50 22.12 -9.37
CA PRO A 50 5.96 20.80 -8.98
C PRO A 50 6.39 20.28 -7.61
N ASP A 51 7.54 20.73 -7.11
CA ASP A 51 8.11 20.42 -5.80
C ASP A 51 7.32 21.05 -4.62
N ARG A 52 6.33 21.90 -4.89
CA ARG A 52 5.55 22.64 -3.88
C ARG A 52 4.08 22.25 -3.80
N PHE A 53 3.63 21.26 -4.56
CA PHE A 53 2.22 20.88 -4.64
C PHE A 53 1.86 19.72 -3.70
N GLY A 54 0.82 19.91 -2.87
CA GLY A 54 0.28 18.92 -1.95
C GLY A 54 -1.19 18.64 -2.24
N HIS A 55 -1.44 17.64 -3.10
CA HIS A 55 -2.66 16.84 -3.28
C HIS A 55 -4.04 17.52 -3.48
N PHE A 56 -5.01 16.73 -3.98
CA PHE A 56 -6.43 17.07 -4.13
C PHE A 56 -7.31 16.01 -3.45
N VAL A 57 -8.51 16.38 -2.98
CA VAL A 57 -9.51 15.47 -2.40
C VAL A 57 -10.91 15.82 -2.93
N ASP A 58 -11.65 14.86 -3.46
CA ASP A 58 -13.10 14.95 -3.70
C ASP A 58 -13.84 13.99 -2.73
N VAL A 59 -14.92 14.50 -2.12
CA VAL A 59 -15.75 13.85 -1.10
C VAL A 59 -17.25 13.98 -1.46
N SER A 60 -17.77 13.37 -2.54
CA SER A 60 -19.24 13.16 -2.67
C SER A 60 -19.73 12.10 -3.68
N ILE A 61 -20.39 11.06 -3.11
CA ILE A 61 -21.60 10.24 -3.45
C ILE A 61 -21.97 9.86 -4.91
N ASP A 62 -22.28 8.55 -5.07
CA ASP A 62 -23.01 7.76 -6.10
C ASP A 62 -22.77 7.99 -7.60
N TYR A 63 -22.23 6.96 -8.27
CA TYR A 63 -22.22 6.86 -9.73
C TYR A 63 -22.62 5.46 -10.20
N ASN A 64 -23.81 5.37 -10.77
CA ASN A 64 -24.26 4.26 -11.61
C ASN A 64 -23.97 4.62 -13.08
N SER A 65 -22.96 3.95 -13.66
CA SER A 65 -22.50 4.00 -15.05
C SER A 65 -21.64 5.19 -15.50
N LEU A 66 -20.51 4.86 -16.13
CA LEU A 66 -19.60 5.77 -16.84
C LEU A 66 -19.55 5.39 -18.32
N ARG A 67 -19.71 6.39 -19.21
CA ARG A 67 -19.31 6.32 -20.61
C ARG A 67 -18.34 7.45 -20.92
N PHE A 68 -17.26 7.14 -21.62
CA PHE A 68 -16.16 8.05 -21.91
C PHE A 68 -16.47 8.92 -23.13
N SER A 69 -16.25 10.23 -23.02
CA SER A 69 -16.12 11.11 -24.19
C SER A 69 -15.07 12.18 -23.94
N GLY A 70 -13.96 12.12 -24.67
CA GLY A 70 -12.94 13.17 -24.72
C GLY A 70 -12.11 13.03 -25.99
N THR A 71 -11.94 14.11 -26.73
CA THR A 71 -11.13 14.15 -27.95
C THR A 71 -9.64 14.13 -27.59
N LEU A 72 -9.00 13.04 -28.02
CA LEU A 72 -7.57 12.81 -28.06
C LEU A 72 -6.88 13.83 -28.98
N GLN A 73 -5.83 14.50 -28.50
CA GLN A 73 -4.71 14.76 -29.39
C GLN A 73 -3.39 14.16 -28.88
N ASP A 74 -3.21 13.95 -27.57
CA ASP A 74 -2.00 13.26 -27.04
C ASP A 74 -2.28 12.12 -26.04
N SER A 75 -3.55 11.89 -25.70
CA SER A 75 -3.95 10.82 -24.78
C SER A 75 -4.39 9.61 -25.58
N LYS A 76 -3.45 8.75 -26.01
CA LYS A 76 -3.80 7.37 -26.36
C LYS A 76 -4.32 6.67 -25.09
N VAL A 77 -5.60 6.83 -24.80
CA VAL A 77 -6.34 5.91 -23.94
C VAL A 77 -6.72 4.76 -24.85
N GLU A 78 -5.81 3.81 -25.01
CA GLU A 78 -6.23 2.49 -25.45
C GLU A 78 -6.97 1.90 -24.26
N LEU A 79 -8.30 1.89 -24.32
CA LEU A 79 -9.09 0.98 -23.51
C LEU A 79 -8.48 -0.39 -23.75
N ALA A 80 -7.89 -1.00 -22.71
CA ALA A 80 -7.55 -2.41 -22.74
C ALA A 80 -8.77 -3.13 -23.28
N GLY A 81 -8.58 -3.87 -24.38
CA GLY A 81 -9.65 -4.43 -25.19
C GLY A 81 -10.74 -4.97 -24.30
N LEU A 82 -11.86 -4.26 -24.24
CA LEU A 82 -13.11 -4.87 -23.83
C LEU A 82 -13.39 -5.83 -24.97
N ASP A 83 -12.93 -7.08 -24.83
CA ASP A 83 -13.56 -8.19 -25.52
C ASP A 83 -15.06 -7.97 -25.34
N GLU A 84 -15.84 -8.06 -26.41
CA GLU A 84 -17.29 -7.77 -26.39
C GLU A 84 -18.03 -8.66 -25.36
N ASP A 85 -17.36 -9.69 -24.81
CA ASP A 85 -17.81 -10.61 -23.75
C ASP A 85 -17.25 -10.33 -22.33
N SER A 86 -16.40 -9.31 -22.14
CA SER A 86 -15.75 -9.01 -20.84
C SER A 86 -16.57 -8.05 -19.97
N ASP A 87 -17.63 -8.58 -19.35
CA ASP A 87 -18.49 -7.84 -18.42
C ASP A 87 -17.75 -7.46 -17.12
N VAL A 88 -17.33 -6.20 -16.99
CA VAL A 88 -16.98 -5.57 -15.71
C VAL A 88 -18.21 -4.86 -15.14
N LYS A 89 -18.66 -5.25 -13.94
CA LYS A 89 -19.74 -4.56 -13.22
C LYS A 89 -19.21 -3.96 -11.94
N LEU A 90 -19.41 -2.66 -11.77
CA LEU A 90 -19.01 -1.94 -10.56
C LEU A 90 -20.05 -2.15 -9.46
N GLY A 91 -19.56 -2.36 -8.24
CA GLY A 91 -20.36 -2.42 -7.02
C GLY A 91 -20.01 -1.27 -6.07
N ASP A 92 -20.15 -1.51 -4.77
CA ASP A 92 -19.94 -0.48 -3.76
C ASP A 92 -18.48 -0.06 -3.63
N ARG A 93 -18.28 1.21 -3.25
CA ARG A 93 -16.98 1.71 -2.81
C ARG A 93 -16.49 0.94 -1.58
N ILE A 94 -15.23 0.55 -1.59
CA ILE A 94 -14.56 0.03 -0.40
C ILE A 94 -14.09 1.24 0.42
N ALA A 95 -14.80 1.54 1.51
CA ALA A 95 -14.39 2.58 2.44
C ALA A 95 -13.10 2.16 3.15
N ARG A 96 -12.11 3.05 3.19
CA ARG A 96 -10.94 2.91 4.07
C ARG A 96 -10.80 4.20 4.88
N ASP A 97 -10.61 4.07 6.18
CA ASP A 97 -10.23 5.16 7.08
C ASP A 97 -8.73 5.44 6.97
N VAL A 98 -8.24 5.76 5.76
CA VAL A 98 -6.85 6.17 5.58
C VAL A 98 -6.78 7.69 5.53
N PRO A 99 -5.94 8.33 6.36
CA PRO A 99 -5.58 9.73 6.17
C PRO A 99 -5.02 9.92 4.75
N LEU A 100 -5.70 10.73 3.93
CA LEU A 100 -5.44 10.96 2.50
C LEU A 100 -4.16 11.78 2.23
N ILE A 101 -3.02 11.43 2.85
CA ILE A 101 -1.86 12.32 2.93
C ILE A 101 -0.90 12.17 1.73
N ARG A 102 -0.92 11.07 0.94
CA ARG A 102 0.15 10.81 -0.06
C ARG A 102 -0.24 10.17 -1.41
N ARG A 103 -1.26 9.31 -1.47
CA ARG A 103 -1.80 8.71 -2.72
C ARG A 103 -3.32 8.77 -2.66
N ALA A 104 -3.94 9.32 -3.69
CA ALA A 104 -5.39 9.25 -3.83
C ALA A 104 -5.73 7.94 -4.54
N ALA A 105 -5.96 6.90 -3.72
CA ALA A 105 -6.44 5.61 -4.20
C ALA A 105 -7.95 5.52 -3.98
N TYR A 106 -8.67 5.06 -5.00
CA TYR A 106 -10.10 4.80 -4.94
C TYR A 106 -10.34 3.33 -5.24
N LEU A 107 -10.89 2.60 -4.26
CA LEU A 107 -11.18 1.18 -4.38
C LEU A 107 -12.68 0.94 -4.48
N THR A 108 -13.08 0.12 -5.43
CA THR A 108 -14.48 -0.26 -5.67
C THR A 108 -14.56 -1.77 -5.77
N LYS A 109 -15.57 -2.37 -5.14
CA LYS A 109 -15.95 -3.75 -5.43
C LYS A 109 -16.35 -3.84 -6.89
N ALA A 110 -16.01 -4.93 -7.55
CA ALA A 110 -16.39 -5.16 -8.93
C ALA A 110 -16.70 -6.64 -9.12
N THR A 111 -17.26 -6.95 -10.28
CA THR A 111 -17.25 -8.32 -10.82
C THR A 111 -16.62 -8.28 -12.20
N TYR A 112 -15.82 -9.28 -12.52
CA TYR A 112 -15.21 -9.48 -13.83
C TYR A 112 -15.54 -10.90 -14.29
N CYS A 113 -16.26 -11.02 -15.42
CA CYS A 113 -16.73 -12.32 -15.92
C CYS A 113 -17.46 -13.14 -14.83
N ASN A 114 -18.35 -12.48 -14.07
CA ASN A 114 -19.09 -13.03 -12.92
C ASN A 114 -18.24 -13.53 -11.72
N LYS A 115 -16.95 -13.16 -11.66
CA LYS A 115 -16.08 -13.43 -10.50
C LYS A 115 -15.91 -12.17 -9.66
N PRO A 116 -15.87 -12.25 -8.32
CA PRO A 116 -15.54 -11.12 -7.47
C PRO A 116 -14.19 -10.50 -7.83
N ALA A 117 -14.16 -9.18 -7.88
CA ALA A 117 -12.99 -8.39 -8.25
C ALA A 117 -12.93 -7.10 -7.44
N VAL A 118 -11.77 -6.46 -7.45
CA VAL A 118 -11.58 -5.11 -6.92
C VAL A 118 -10.99 -4.25 -8.04
N LEU A 119 -11.60 -3.08 -8.24
CA LEU A 119 -11.08 -2.05 -9.13
C LEU A 119 -10.47 -0.93 -8.29
N LYS A 120 -9.16 -0.74 -8.45
CA LYS A 120 -8.40 0.34 -7.84
C LYS A 120 -8.08 1.38 -8.91
N TYR A 121 -8.41 2.63 -8.63
CA TYR A 121 -7.87 3.79 -9.33
C TYR A 121 -6.82 4.47 -8.46
N SER A 122 -5.74 4.96 -9.04
CA SER A 122 -4.69 5.65 -8.28
C SER A 122 -4.16 6.85 -9.05
N TRP A 123 -4.17 8.01 -8.40
CA TRP A 123 -3.38 9.15 -8.85
C TRP A 123 -1.96 9.04 -8.29
N THR A 124 -1.02 8.74 -9.17
CA THR A 124 0.38 8.50 -8.82
C THR A 124 1.25 9.56 -9.50
N PRO A 125 2.30 10.09 -8.86
CA PRO A 125 3.27 10.94 -9.55
C PRO A 125 3.88 10.23 -10.77
N VAL A 126 4.08 10.96 -11.88
CA VAL A 126 4.58 10.40 -13.16
C VAL A 126 5.98 9.79 -13.05
N ASP A 127 6.71 10.18 -12.01
CA ASP A 127 8.10 9.83 -11.75
C ASP A 127 8.26 8.73 -10.69
N ARG A 128 7.17 8.05 -10.34
CA ARG A 128 7.14 6.84 -9.50
C ARG A 128 6.92 5.60 -10.34
N LEU A 129 7.28 4.43 -9.83
CA LEU A 129 7.01 3.16 -10.51
C LEU A 129 5.49 2.90 -10.61
N PRO A 130 4.94 2.61 -11.81
CA PRO A 130 3.53 2.23 -11.94
C PRO A 130 3.22 0.92 -11.23
N GLU A 131 2.10 0.85 -10.52
CA GLU A 131 1.77 -0.34 -9.72
C GLU A 131 1.47 -1.54 -10.61
N GLY A 132 0.77 -1.33 -11.73
CA GLY A 132 0.53 -2.40 -12.69
C GLY A 132 1.80 -2.94 -13.36
N ALA A 133 2.82 -2.09 -13.56
CA ALA A 133 4.13 -2.51 -14.03
C ALA A 133 4.81 -3.45 -13.01
N VAL A 134 4.66 -3.19 -11.71
CA VAL A 134 5.21 -4.05 -10.66
C VAL A 134 4.57 -5.43 -10.70
N TYR A 135 3.24 -5.50 -10.77
CA TYR A 135 2.56 -6.79 -10.90
C TYR A 135 2.99 -7.54 -12.17
N ARG A 136 3.29 -6.84 -13.26
CA ARG A 136 3.82 -7.46 -14.48
C ARG A 136 5.18 -8.11 -14.26
N VAL A 137 6.11 -7.44 -13.58
CA VAL A 137 7.42 -8.00 -13.20
C VAL A 137 7.24 -9.25 -12.34
N LEU A 138 6.38 -9.17 -11.33
CA LEU A 138 6.15 -10.26 -10.39
C LEU A 138 5.48 -11.48 -11.05
N GLU A 139 4.53 -11.26 -11.96
CA GLU A 139 3.86 -12.31 -12.72
C GLU A 139 4.84 -13.05 -13.64
N LEU A 140 5.71 -12.31 -14.35
CA LEU A 140 6.75 -12.90 -15.21
C LEU A 140 7.71 -13.82 -14.45
N HIS A 141 7.91 -13.56 -13.16
CA HIS A 141 8.77 -14.35 -12.27
C HIS A 141 7.99 -15.36 -11.42
N GLU A 142 6.72 -15.58 -11.71
CA GLU A 142 5.86 -16.56 -11.03
C GLU A 142 5.82 -16.39 -9.50
N VAL A 143 5.89 -15.15 -9.02
CA VAL A 143 5.86 -14.86 -7.58
C VAL A 143 4.51 -15.28 -6.99
N SER A 144 4.56 -16.11 -5.95
CA SER A 144 3.38 -16.67 -5.32
C SER A 144 2.68 -15.68 -4.38
N CYS A 145 1.45 -16.03 -3.98
CA CYS A 145 0.63 -15.27 -3.04
C CYS A 145 0.34 -13.82 -3.48
N LEU A 146 0.23 -13.59 -4.80
CA LEU A 146 -0.21 -12.32 -5.37
C LEU A 146 -1.68 -12.38 -5.80
N PRO A 147 -2.40 -11.24 -5.78
CA PRO A 147 -3.68 -11.16 -6.42
C PRO A 147 -3.54 -11.47 -7.92
N LYS A 148 -4.44 -12.28 -8.46
CA LYS A 148 -4.60 -12.36 -9.92
C LYS A 148 -4.98 -10.98 -10.46
N ILE A 149 -4.18 -10.46 -11.39
CA ILE A 149 -4.51 -9.23 -12.11
C ILE A 149 -5.30 -9.59 -13.37
N TYR A 150 -6.48 -9.00 -13.53
CA TYR A 150 -7.32 -9.20 -14.71
C TYR A 150 -7.01 -8.19 -15.80
N SER A 151 -6.80 -6.93 -15.41
CA SER A 151 -6.42 -5.85 -16.32
C SER A 151 -5.79 -4.72 -15.53
N SER A 152 -4.86 -4.01 -16.15
CA SER A 152 -4.24 -2.82 -15.57
C SER A 152 -3.80 -1.86 -16.67
N GLY A 153 -3.57 -0.61 -16.32
CA GLY A 153 -3.05 0.35 -17.28
C GLY A 153 -3.12 1.80 -16.83
N ILE A 154 -2.80 2.70 -17.76
CA ILE A 154 -2.75 4.14 -17.53
C ILE A 154 -3.88 4.79 -18.33
N LEU A 155 -4.82 5.43 -17.62
CA LEU A 155 -5.93 6.18 -18.22
C LEU A 155 -5.53 7.62 -18.55
N VAL A 156 -4.67 8.23 -17.73
CA VAL A 156 -4.16 9.58 -17.96
C VAL A 156 -2.66 9.56 -17.72
N LYS A 157 -1.86 9.81 -18.77
CA LYS A 157 -0.39 9.69 -18.71
C LYS A 157 0.28 10.80 -17.93
N ASN A 158 -0.22 12.03 -18.03
CA ASN A 158 0.31 13.17 -17.30
C ASN A 158 -0.75 14.27 -17.18
N PHE A 159 -1.12 14.59 -15.94
CA PHE A 159 -1.95 15.68 -15.54
C PHE A 159 -1.24 16.38 -14.38
N PHE A 160 -0.52 17.46 -14.68
CA PHE A 160 0.27 18.23 -13.71
C PHE A 160 1.29 17.40 -12.91
N GLY A 161 2.00 16.47 -13.57
CA GLY A 161 2.99 15.62 -12.91
C GLY A 161 2.40 14.40 -12.21
N TYR A 162 1.10 14.14 -12.37
CA TYR A 162 0.44 12.91 -11.91
C TYR A 162 -0.14 12.13 -13.09
N ARG A 163 -0.22 10.81 -12.95
CA ARG A 163 -0.92 9.91 -13.85
C ARG A 163 -2.07 9.22 -13.12
N LEU A 164 -3.12 8.90 -13.88
CA LEU A 164 -4.23 8.08 -13.39
C LEU A 164 -4.02 6.65 -13.87
N GLU A 165 -3.75 5.77 -12.92
CA GLU A 165 -3.64 4.32 -13.12
C GLU A 165 -4.95 3.63 -12.74
N TYR A 166 -5.22 2.50 -13.38
CA TYR A 166 -6.25 1.56 -12.93
C TYR A 166 -5.67 0.15 -12.80
N LEU A 167 -6.22 -0.61 -11.85
CA LEU A 167 -5.87 -2.00 -11.58
C LEU A 167 -7.16 -2.76 -11.24
N LEU A 168 -7.55 -3.68 -12.11
CA LEU A 168 -8.63 -4.63 -11.91
C LEU A 168 -8.02 -5.96 -11.49
N MET A 169 -8.29 -6.39 -10.26
CA MET A 169 -7.68 -7.58 -9.65
C MET A 169 -8.72 -8.46 -8.98
N GLU A 170 -8.34 -9.69 -8.64
CA GLU A 170 -9.18 -10.57 -7.83
C GLU A 170 -9.53 -9.94 -6.48
N ASP A 171 -10.74 -10.23 -5.99
CA ASP A 171 -11.10 -9.88 -4.62
C ASP A 171 -10.41 -10.87 -3.65
N CYS A 172 -9.38 -10.38 -2.98
CA CYS A 172 -8.60 -11.15 -2.00
C CYS A 172 -9.24 -11.21 -0.60
N GLY A 173 -10.49 -10.78 -0.45
CA GLY A 173 -11.20 -10.77 0.82
C GLY A 173 -10.75 -9.63 1.73
N GLU A 174 -10.59 -9.94 3.01
CA GLU A 174 -10.32 -8.94 4.03
C GLU A 174 -8.84 -8.81 4.37
N SER A 175 -8.43 -7.69 4.96
CA SER A 175 -7.07 -7.51 5.47
C SER A 175 -6.81 -8.38 6.70
N ALA A 176 -5.55 -8.73 6.95
CA ALA A 176 -5.11 -9.43 8.16
C ALA A 176 -5.51 -8.65 9.42
N GLU A 177 -5.43 -7.33 9.37
CA GLU A 177 -5.97 -6.44 10.42
C GLU A 177 -7.44 -6.72 10.70
N SER A 178 -8.31 -6.65 9.68
CA SER A 178 -9.75 -6.93 9.83
C SER A 178 -10.02 -8.37 10.24
N HIS A 179 -9.22 -9.31 9.74
CA HIS A 179 -9.35 -10.72 10.04
C HIS A 179 -9.14 -11.02 11.52
N PHE A 180 -8.02 -10.55 12.09
CA PHE A 180 -7.69 -10.77 13.49
C PHE A 180 -8.53 -9.90 14.42
N PHE A 181 -8.94 -8.70 13.99
CA PHE A 181 -9.65 -7.74 14.85
C PHE A 181 -11.15 -7.99 14.97
N ARG A 182 -11.72 -8.87 14.13
CA ARG A 182 -13.10 -9.34 14.33
C ARG A 182 -13.25 -10.26 15.52
N THR A 183 -12.17 -10.84 16.02
CA THR A 183 -12.23 -11.69 17.22
C THR A 183 -12.27 -10.78 18.44
N PRO A 184 -13.36 -10.75 19.22
CA PRO A 184 -13.40 -9.98 20.46
C PRO A 184 -12.30 -10.51 21.38
N GLY A 185 -11.35 -9.65 21.78
CA GLY A 185 -10.24 -10.07 22.64
C GLY A 185 -10.71 -10.47 24.05
N PRO A 186 -9.78 -10.86 24.94
CA PRO A 186 -8.73 -11.84 24.70
C PRO A 186 -9.31 -13.23 24.35
N LEU A 187 -8.55 -14.05 23.63
CA LEU A 187 -9.00 -15.38 23.21
C LEU A 187 -9.43 -16.23 24.43
N ALA A 188 -10.70 -16.65 24.44
CA ALA A 188 -11.34 -17.23 25.61
C ALA A 188 -11.23 -18.76 25.67
N SER A 189 -11.02 -19.43 24.52
CA SER A 189 -10.91 -20.89 24.45
C SER A 189 -9.60 -21.38 23.81
N PRO A 190 -9.09 -22.57 24.21
CA PRO A 190 -7.94 -23.20 23.58
C PRO A 190 -8.10 -23.39 22.06
N ASP A 191 -9.31 -23.71 21.58
CA ASP A 191 -9.58 -23.90 20.16
C ASP A 191 -9.44 -22.60 19.36
N GLN A 192 -9.90 -21.48 19.93
CA GLN A 192 -9.73 -20.15 19.33
C GLN A 192 -8.26 -19.75 19.27
N ILE A 193 -7.50 -20.01 20.34
CA ILE A 193 -6.05 -19.80 20.39
C ILE A 193 -5.37 -20.62 19.28
N ASN A 194 -5.67 -21.91 19.19
CA ASN A 194 -5.04 -22.80 18.22
C ASN A 194 -5.36 -22.37 16.77
N SER A 195 -6.64 -22.14 16.45
CA SER A 195 -7.04 -21.70 15.11
C SER A 195 -6.39 -20.36 14.72
N THR A 196 -6.24 -19.45 15.67
CA THR A 196 -5.64 -18.14 15.42
C THR A 196 -4.13 -18.25 15.22
N CYS A 197 -3.46 -19.06 16.04
CA CYS A 197 -2.03 -19.35 15.87
C CYS A 197 -1.74 -20.00 14.51
N VAL A 198 -2.58 -20.93 14.07
CA VAL A 198 -2.45 -21.55 12.73
C VAL A 198 -2.58 -20.49 11.63
N ALA A 199 -3.55 -19.57 11.74
CA ALA A 199 -3.70 -18.49 10.76
C ALA A 199 -2.50 -17.52 10.76
N ILE A 200 -1.96 -17.16 11.92
CA ILE A 200 -0.76 -16.31 12.03
C ILE A 200 0.47 -17.00 11.44
N ALA A 201 0.67 -18.28 11.73
CA ALA A 201 1.75 -19.07 11.16
C ALA A 201 1.66 -19.14 9.62
N ASP A 202 0.46 -19.34 9.07
CA ASP A 202 0.25 -19.35 7.62
C ASP A 202 0.52 -17.97 7.00
N VAL A 203 0.10 -16.88 7.65
CA VAL A 203 0.42 -15.50 7.24
C VAL A 203 1.93 -15.27 7.21
N ILE A 204 2.66 -15.67 8.25
CA ILE A 204 4.13 -15.53 8.30
C ILE A 204 4.76 -16.30 7.14
N ASN A 205 4.49 -17.61 7.04
CA ASN A 205 5.15 -18.46 6.06
C ASN A 205 4.88 -18.01 4.62
N ARG A 206 3.61 -17.78 4.26
CA ARG A 206 3.25 -17.38 2.88
C ARG A 206 3.77 -15.99 2.52
N THR A 207 3.73 -15.05 3.47
CA THR A 207 4.24 -13.69 3.20
C THR A 207 5.75 -13.69 3.08
N VAL A 208 6.50 -14.44 3.91
CA VAL A 208 7.96 -14.60 3.75
C VAL A 208 8.28 -15.18 2.37
N SER A 209 7.61 -16.25 1.96
CA SER A 209 7.83 -16.86 0.63
C SER A 209 7.61 -15.85 -0.50
N CYS A 210 6.49 -15.13 -0.48
CA CYS A 210 6.19 -14.09 -1.48
C CYS A 210 7.26 -12.99 -1.50
N LEU A 211 7.68 -12.48 -0.33
CA LEU A 211 8.71 -11.44 -0.24
C LEU A 211 10.07 -11.90 -0.75
N VAL A 212 10.47 -13.14 -0.44
CA VAL A 212 11.72 -13.73 -0.93
C VAL A 212 11.67 -13.93 -2.46
N GLU A 213 10.56 -14.41 -2.99
CA GLU A 213 10.34 -14.57 -4.43
C GLU A 213 10.34 -13.22 -5.15
N ALA A 214 9.63 -12.22 -4.63
CA ALA A 214 9.63 -10.86 -5.15
C ALA A 214 11.03 -10.23 -5.15
N ALA A 215 11.79 -10.40 -4.06
CA ALA A 215 13.16 -9.88 -3.97
C ALA A 215 14.10 -10.55 -4.98
N LYS A 216 13.92 -11.86 -5.25
CA LYS A 216 14.64 -12.56 -6.32
C LYS A 216 14.26 -12.04 -7.71
N ALA A 217 13.01 -11.68 -7.91
CA ALA A 217 12.50 -10.99 -9.10
C ALA A 217 12.93 -9.50 -9.18
N GLY A 218 13.77 -9.03 -8.26
CA GLY A 218 14.27 -7.66 -8.25
C GLY A 218 13.26 -6.63 -7.73
N VAL A 219 12.26 -7.03 -6.92
CA VAL A 219 11.22 -6.15 -6.38
C VAL A 219 11.21 -6.17 -4.85
N LEU A 220 11.17 -4.99 -4.23
CA LEU A 220 10.88 -4.80 -2.79
C LEU A 220 9.49 -4.20 -2.64
N HIS A 221 8.72 -4.61 -1.63
CA HIS A 221 7.35 -4.14 -1.39
C HIS A 221 7.33 -2.75 -0.74
N ARG A 222 8.16 -2.57 0.30
CA ARG A 222 8.34 -1.35 1.10
C ARG A 222 7.15 -0.84 1.93
N ASP A 223 5.96 -1.40 1.77
CA ASP A 223 4.81 -1.07 2.64
C ASP A 223 4.07 -2.31 3.16
N ILE A 224 4.82 -3.27 3.71
CA ILE A 224 4.20 -4.43 4.37
C ILE A 224 3.55 -3.97 5.67
N SER A 225 2.25 -4.23 5.78
CA SER A 225 1.41 -3.85 6.91
C SER A 225 0.27 -4.86 7.07
N ALA A 226 -0.41 -4.84 8.21
CA ALA A 226 -1.58 -5.68 8.44
C ALA A 226 -2.74 -5.37 7.48
N GLY A 227 -2.76 -4.16 6.89
CA GLY A 227 -3.73 -3.72 5.88
C GLY A 227 -3.42 -4.20 4.45
N ASN A 228 -2.17 -4.56 4.17
CA ASN A 228 -1.69 -4.96 2.85
C ASN A 228 -1.43 -6.48 2.72
N ILE A 229 -1.74 -7.23 3.77
CA ILE A 229 -1.85 -8.69 3.73
C ILE A 229 -3.34 -9.02 3.83
N THR A 230 -3.83 -9.88 2.96
CA THR A 230 -5.24 -10.26 2.90
C THR A 230 -5.43 -11.75 3.08
N ILE A 231 -6.58 -12.13 3.64
CA ILE A 231 -6.94 -13.51 3.95
C ILE A 231 -8.33 -13.79 3.38
N CYS A 232 -8.43 -14.78 2.50
CA CYS A 232 -9.71 -15.24 1.96
C CYS A 232 -9.70 -16.76 1.84
N ASN A 233 -10.65 -17.43 2.49
CA ASN A 233 -10.79 -18.89 2.47
C ASN A 233 -9.48 -19.64 2.81
N GLY A 234 -8.73 -19.14 3.80
CA GLY A 234 -7.44 -19.70 4.21
C GLY A 234 -6.29 -19.46 3.22
N GLN A 235 -6.48 -18.60 2.22
CA GLN A 235 -5.42 -18.17 1.32
C GLN A 235 -4.92 -16.78 1.72
N VAL A 236 -3.60 -16.66 1.84
CA VAL A 236 -2.92 -15.38 2.09
C VAL A 236 -2.51 -14.74 0.76
N ARG A 237 -2.69 -13.43 0.64
CA ARG A 237 -2.25 -12.62 -0.50
C ARG A 237 -1.60 -11.32 -0.05
N VAL A 238 -0.50 -10.94 -0.69
CA VAL A 238 0.17 -9.64 -0.50
C VAL A 238 -0.30 -8.68 -1.60
N ILE A 239 -0.88 -7.55 -1.19
CA ILE A 239 -1.49 -6.56 -2.07
C ILE A 239 -0.85 -5.17 -1.88
N ASP A 240 -1.21 -4.22 -2.74
CA ASP A 240 -0.80 -2.82 -2.65
C ASP A 240 0.71 -2.58 -2.84
N TRP A 241 1.22 -3.07 -3.98
CA TRP A 241 2.60 -2.87 -4.44
C TRP A 241 2.87 -1.45 -4.98
N GLY A 242 1.99 -0.50 -4.66
CA GLY A 242 2.09 0.89 -5.13
C GLY A 242 3.34 1.62 -4.63
N TYR A 243 3.93 1.14 -3.55
CA TYR A 243 5.16 1.65 -2.98
C TYR A 243 6.38 0.78 -3.27
N ALA A 244 6.27 -0.19 -4.18
CA ALA A 244 7.37 -1.08 -4.50
C ALA A 244 8.57 -0.36 -5.14
N LYS A 245 9.71 -1.04 -5.16
CA LYS A 245 10.97 -0.56 -5.74
C LYS A 245 11.65 -1.68 -6.52
N LEU A 246 12.23 -1.32 -7.67
CA LEU A 246 13.11 -2.19 -8.44
C LEU A 246 14.53 -2.16 -7.84
N THR A 247 15.12 -3.33 -7.60
CA THR A 247 16.52 -3.48 -7.15
C THR A 247 17.45 -3.90 -8.28
N GLN A 248 16.91 -4.35 -9.41
CA GLN A 248 17.66 -4.74 -10.61
C GLN A 248 17.12 -4.00 -11.85
N PRO A 249 17.19 -2.66 -11.89
CA PRO A 249 16.60 -1.89 -12.98
C PRO A 249 17.24 -2.18 -14.35
N ASP A 250 18.47 -2.69 -14.38
CA ASP A 250 19.18 -2.95 -15.64
C ASP A 250 18.77 -4.27 -16.33
N ALA A 251 17.91 -5.08 -15.69
CA ALA A 251 17.45 -6.33 -16.27
C ALA A 251 16.68 -6.09 -17.59
N PRO A 252 16.93 -6.87 -18.66
CA PRO A 252 16.36 -6.62 -19.98
C PRO A 252 14.83 -6.49 -19.98
N GLU A 253 14.14 -7.36 -19.26
CA GLU A 253 12.69 -7.40 -19.14
C GLU A 253 12.10 -6.14 -18.48
N ILE A 254 12.87 -5.45 -17.63
CA ILE A 254 12.44 -4.20 -17.00
C ILE A 254 12.39 -3.07 -18.02
N LYS A 255 13.29 -3.07 -19.02
CA LYS A 255 13.28 -2.06 -20.09
C LYS A 255 12.04 -2.21 -20.97
N ASP A 256 11.70 -3.44 -21.33
CA ASP A 256 10.49 -3.74 -22.10
C ASP A 256 9.22 -3.28 -21.34
N ILE A 257 9.17 -3.54 -20.03
CA ILE A 257 8.07 -3.07 -19.17
C ILE A 257 8.05 -1.54 -19.03
N ALA A 258 9.21 -0.90 -18.95
CA ALA A 258 9.32 0.56 -18.90
C ALA A 258 8.78 1.22 -20.17
N ASP A 259 9.07 0.63 -21.33
CA ASP A 259 8.56 1.07 -22.63
C ASP A 259 7.04 0.83 -22.74
N GLU A 260 6.55 -0.34 -22.32
CA GLU A 260 5.11 -0.68 -22.29
C GLU A 260 4.32 0.31 -21.43
N TRP A 261 4.83 0.61 -20.24
CA TRP A 261 4.17 1.48 -19.25
C TRP A 261 4.54 2.95 -19.39
N GLY A 262 5.45 3.30 -20.30
CA GLY A 262 5.84 4.67 -20.62
C GLY A 262 6.42 5.46 -19.45
N PHE A 263 7.32 4.86 -18.66
CA PHE A 263 8.01 5.55 -17.56
C PHE A 263 9.53 5.59 -17.77
N ASP A 264 10.16 6.66 -17.27
CA ASP A 264 11.62 6.80 -17.31
C ASP A 264 12.26 6.02 -16.15
N LEU A 265 12.94 4.92 -16.49
CA LEU A 265 13.52 4.00 -15.51
C LEU A 265 14.59 4.64 -14.62
N GLY A 266 15.42 5.52 -15.18
CA GLY A 266 16.49 6.20 -14.44
C GLY A 266 15.92 7.16 -13.40
N ASN A 267 14.92 7.94 -13.79
CA ASN A 267 14.20 8.88 -12.94
C ASN A 267 13.41 8.15 -11.85
N VAL A 268 12.67 7.10 -12.21
CA VAL A 268 11.94 6.26 -11.23
C VAL A 268 12.92 5.67 -10.23
N THR A 269 13.99 5.01 -10.67
CA THR A 269 14.98 4.38 -9.76
C THR A 269 15.58 5.39 -8.79
N LYS A 270 16.00 6.55 -9.30
CA LYS A 270 16.54 7.64 -8.48
C LYS A 270 15.53 8.13 -7.44
N ASN A 271 14.29 8.35 -7.86
CA ASN A 271 13.23 8.79 -6.96
C ASN A 271 12.89 7.73 -5.92
N GLU A 272 12.85 6.45 -6.28
CA GLU A 272 12.53 5.40 -5.31
C GLU A 272 13.60 5.31 -4.22
N ILE A 273 14.89 5.50 -4.54
CA ILE A 273 15.97 5.59 -3.56
C ILE A 273 15.76 6.76 -2.59
N ILE A 274 15.41 7.94 -3.09
CA ILE A 274 15.16 9.13 -2.25
C ILE A 274 14.01 8.87 -1.25
N HIS A 275 13.05 8.03 -1.62
CA HIS A 275 11.88 7.74 -0.81
C HIS A 275 12.04 6.55 0.15
N ASP A 276 13.19 5.86 0.19
CA ASP A 276 13.37 4.64 1.00
C ASP A 276 13.11 4.89 2.50
N GLY A 277 13.64 5.99 3.06
CA GLY A 277 13.46 6.36 4.47
C GLY A 277 12.08 6.91 4.85
N MET A 278 11.19 7.14 3.87
CA MET A 278 9.90 7.82 4.08
C MET A 278 8.69 6.99 3.70
N THR A 279 8.91 5.86 3.02
CA THR A 279 7.85 5.04 2.43
C THR A 279 7.51 3.87 3.35
N GLY A 280 6.22 3.67 3.58
CA GLY A 280 5.69 2.61 4.40
C GLY A 280 4.80 3.12 5.52
N THR A 281 4.11 2.19 6.16
CA THR A 281 3.31 2.45 7.34
C THR A 281 4.23 2.52 8.56
N PRO A 282 4.41 3.68 9.23
CA PRO A 282 5.41 3.85 10.30
C PRO A 282 5.34 2.80 11.40
N LEU A 283 4.12 2.32 11.66
CA LEU A 283 3.84 1.25 12.59
C LEU A 283 4.64 -0.03 12.32
N PHE A 284 4.81 -0.37 11.04
CA PHE A 284 5.43 -1.61 10.60
C PHE A 284 6.82 -1.39 9.99
N MET A 285 7.23 -0.15 9.68
CA MET A 285 8.56 0.13 9.15
C MET A 285 9.68 -0.40 10.06
N SER A 286 10.77 -0.91 9.47
CA SER A 286 11.93 -1.40 10.22
C SER A 286 12.56 -0.30 11.08
N ILE A 287 13.24 -0.69 12.16
CA ILE A 287 13.98 0.21 13.05
C ILE A 287 14.95 1.06 12.25
N ARG A 288 15.71 0.44 11.35
CA ARG A 288 16.71 1.11 10.51
C ARG A 288 16.08 2.18 9.62
N VAL A 289 14.97 1.86 8.95
CA VAL A 289 14.25 2.81 8.09
C VAL A 289 13.66 3.96 8.93
N LEU A 290 13.10 3.66 10.10
CA LEU A 290 12.58 4.70 11.02
C LEU A 290 13.67 5.64 11.56
N LEU A 291 14.90 5.15 11.69
CA LEU A 291 16.07 5.96 12.07
C LEU A 291 16.68 6.73 10.88
N GLY A 292 16.09 6.63 9.69
CA GLY A 292 16.48 7.45 8.54
C GLY A 292 17.54 6.82 7.65
N ARG A 293 17.77 5.50 7.74
CA ARG A 293 18.60 4.78 6.77
C ARG A 293 18.09 5.02 5.35
N SER A 294 19.04 5.33 4.47
CA SER A 294 18.79 5.67 3.06
C SER A 294 18.65 4.43 2.16
N THR A 295 19.08 3.27 2.65
CA THR A 295 19.04 2.00 1.92
C THR A 295 18.02 1.06 2.53
N ARG A 296 17.20 0.46 1.68
CA ARG A 296 16.19 -0.53 2.05
C ARG A 296 16.40 -1.83 1.28
N GLY A 297 16.25 -2.96 1.96
CA GLY A 297 16.37 -4.30 1.40
C GLY A 297 15.23 -5.24 1.82
N LEU A 298 15.36 -6.51 1.44
CA LEU A 298 14.41 -7.56 1.81
C LEU A 298 14.23 -7.66 3.33
N ILE A 299 15.32 -7.50 4.09
CA ILE A 299 15.30 -7.59 5.56
C ILE A 299 14.32 -6.59 6.17
N ASP A 300 14.14 -5.39 5.58
CA ASP A 300 13.19 -4.40 6.09
C ASP A 300 11.73 -4.81 5.88
N ASP A 301 11.43 -5.49 4.77
CA ASP A 301 10.08 -6.03 4.50
C ASP A 301 9.80 -7.24 5.39
N ILE A 302 10.82 -8.07 5.68
CA ILE A 302 10.71 -9.18 6.65
C ILE A 302 10.53 -8.66 8.09
N GLU A 303 11.22 -7.58 8.47
CA GLU A 303 11.02 -6.93 9.77
C GLU A 303 9.62 -6.33 9.87
N SER A 304 9.10 -5.77 8.77
CA SER A 304 7.72 -5.27 8.72
C SER A 304 6.70 -6.39 8.96
N LEU A 305 6.90 -7.56 8.34
CA LEU A 305 6.07 -8.74 8.59
C LEU A 305 6.17 -9.24 10.04
N PHE A 306 7.38 -9.22 10.63
CA PHE A 306 7.55 -9.53 12.05
C PHE A 306 6.64 -8.64 12.90
N TYR A 307 6.62 -7.33 12.65
CA TYR A 307 5.73 -6.40 13.35
C TYR A 307 4.24 -6.63 13.08
N VAL A 308 3.83 -7.08 11.89
CA VAL A 308 2.44 -7.47 11.63
C VAL A 308 2.01 -8.62 12.53
N ALA A 309 2.84 -9.66 12.65
CA ALA A 309 2.54 -10.80 13.52
C ALA A 309 2.48 -10.38 15.00
N MET A 310 3.44 -9.56 15.44
CA MET A 310 3.45 -9.03 16.82
C MET A 310 2.22 -8.17 17.12
N TYR A 311 1.79 -7.34 16.17
CA TYR A 311 0.61 -6.50 16.28
C TYR A 311 -0.67 -7.32 16.41
N ALA A 312 -0.84 -8.36 15.57
CA ALA A 312 -1.96 -9.28 15.69
C ALA A 312 -1.99 -9.98 17.05
N LEU A 313 -0.85 -10.52 17.52
CA LEU A 313 -0.76 -11.23 18.81
C LEU A 313 -1.03 -10.33 20.02
N SER A 314 -0.52 -9.11 20.00
CA SER A 314 -0.80 -8.06 20.99
C SER A 314 -2.31 -7.82 21.12
N TYR A 315 -2.97 -7.55 19.99
CA TYR A 315 -4.41 -7.31 19.96
C TYR A 315 -5.20 -8.49 20.52
N LEU A 316 -4.83 -9.72 20.15
CA LEU A 316 -5.53 -10.93 20.57
C LEU A 316 -5.31 -11.29 22.04
N SER A 317 -4.22 -10.82 22.64
CA SER A 317 -3.84 -11.14 24.02
C SER A 317 -4.39 -10.13 25.01
N GLU A 318 -4.42 -8.85 24.65
CA GLU A 318 -4.71 -7.77 25.58
C GLU A 318 -5.77 -6.77 25.06
N GLY A 319 -6.24 -6.95 23.81
CA GLY A 319 -7.29 -6.15 23.18
C GLY A 319 -6.79 -4.89 22.45
N PRO A 320 -7.71 -4.04 21.95
CA PRO A 320 -7.39 -2.85 21.14
C PRO A 320 -6.51 -1.82 21.85
N SER A 321 -6.56 -1.79 23.19
CA SER A 321 -5.86 -0.81 24.03
C SER A 321 -4.38 -1.13 24.24
N ALA A 322 -3.94 -2.29 23.75
CA ALA A 322 -2.82 -3.00 24.33
C ALA A 322 -1.71 -3.32 23.34
N SER A 323 -1.47 -2.40 22.42
CA SER A 323 -0.29 -2.41 21.56
C SER A 323 0.74 -1.36 22.01
N PRO A 324 1.29 -1.45 23.23
CA PRO A 324 2.38 -0.58 23.63
C PRO A 324 3.58 -0.82 22.68
N GLY A 325 4.14 0.27 22.15
CA GLY A 325 5.18 0.23 21.10
C GLY A 325 4.65 0.34 19.66
N PHE A 326 3.33 0.28 19.48
CA PHE A 326 2.63 0.35 18.18
C PHE A 326 1.65 1.54 18.11
N ASN A 327 1.81 2.53 18.98
CA ASN A 327 1.11 3.80 18.84
C ASN A 327 1.79 4.66 17.77
N ALA A 328 1.02 5.47 17.05
CA ALA A 328 1.56 6.42 16.08
C ALA A 328 2.42 7.46 16.82
N HIS A 329 3.74 7.29 16.71
CA HIS A 329 4.75 8.20 17.24
C HIS A 329 5.59 8.77 16.10
N GLU A 330 6.38 9.80 16.39
CA GLU A 330 7.45 10.23 15.49
C GLU A 330 8.42 9.06 15.23
N ASN A 331 8.98 9.00 14.02
CA ASN A 331 9.74 7.83 13.56
C ASN A 331 10.85 7.39 14.53
N LYS A 332 11.66 8.34 15.04
CA LYS A 332 12.74 8.03 16.00
C LYS A 332 12.20 7.44 17.31
N THR A 333 11.11 7.99 17.83
CA THR A 333 10.46 7.47 19.04
C THR A 333 9.90 6.07 18.80
N ALA A 334 9.26 5.83 17.65
CA ALA A 334 8.78 4.50 17.27
C ALA A 334 9.93 3.48 17.19
N ALA A 335 11.07 3.86 16.59
CA ALA A 335 12.26 3.01 16.52
C ALA A 335 12.80 2.64 17.91
N LEU A 336 12.95 3.62 18.81
CA LEU A 336 13.46 3.38 20.18
C LEU A 336 12.51 2.51 21.01
N LEU A 337 11.20 2.70 20.88
CA LEU A 337 10.21 1.84 21.52
C LEU A 337 10.29 0.41 21.00
N LYS A 338 10.40 0.23 19.68
CA LYS A 338 10.59 -1.09 19.06
C LYS A 338 11.85 -1.78 19.58
N LEU A 339 12.99 -1.08 19.57
CA LEU A 339 14.26 -1.58 20.12
C LEU A 339 14.10 -2.01 21.58
N GLY A 340 13.44 -1.19 22.40
CA GLY A 340 13.13 -1.51 23.79
C GLY A 340 12.30 -2.77 23.94
N SER A 341 11.26 -2.93 23.12
CA SER A 341 10.36 -4.09 23.15
C SER A 341 11.03 -5.39 22.70
N ILE A 342 12.06 -5.33 21.85
CA ILE A 342 12.75 -6.51 21.30
C ILE A 342 14.14 -6.77 21.89
N MET A 343 14.62 -5.95 22.85
CA MET A 343 15.97 -6.05 23.40
C MET A 343 16.31 -7.41 24.01
N SER A 344 15.30 -8.16 24.41
CA SER A 344 15.44 -9.51 24.92
C SER A 344 14.38 -10.40 24.33
N ARG A 345 14.80 -11.58 23.86
CA ARG A 345 13.91 -12.63 23.38
C ARG A 345 12.80 -12.94 24.39
N LYS A 346 13.14 -12.99 25.68
CA LYS A 346 12.15 -13.26 26.73
C LYS A 346 11.11 -12.15 26.83
N LEU A 347 11.56 -10.89 26.76
CA LEU A 347 10.70 -9.73 26.94
C LEU A 347 9.66 -9.63 25.82
N TYR A 348 10.04 -9.76 24.54
CA TYR A 348 9.04 -9.64 23.47
C TYR A 348 8.04 -10.82 23.49
N LEU A 349 8.48 -12.03 23.86
CA LEU A 349 7.57 -13.17 23.95
C LEU A 349 6.51 -12.99 25.05
N GLU A 350 6.87 -12.34 26.16
CA GLU A 350 5.96 -12.02 27.26
C GLU A 350 5.07 -10.82 26.93
N PHE A 351 5.66 -9.75 26.40
CA PHE A 351 5.01 -8.45 26.18
C PHE A 351 3.92 -8.45 25.10
N PHE A 352 4.02 -9.34 24.12
CA PHE A 352 3.06 -9.43 23.02
C PHE A 352 2.22 -10.71 23.08
N GLY A 353 2.17 -11.38 24.24
CA GLY A 353 1.35 -12.58 24.46
C GLY A 353 1.78 -13.81 23.66
N VAL A 354 3.00 -13.83 23.12
CA VAL A 354 3.53 -14.99 22.38
C VAL A 354 3.64 -16.24 23.26
N LYS A 355 3.77 -16.06 24.58
CA LYS A 355 3.86 -17.18 25.55
C LYS A 355 2.67 -18.15 25.48
N VAL A 356 1.47 -17.65 25.18
CA VAL A 356 0.24 -18.47 25.08
C VAL A 356 0.04 -19.09 23.68
N CYS A 357 0.89 -18.77 22.72
CA CYS A 357 0.80 -19.28 21.35
C CYS A 357 1.27 -20.74 21.23
N SER A 358 0.86 -21.39 20.14
CA SER A 358 1.40 -22.69 19.71
C SER A 358 2.93 -22.65 19.53
N ASP A 359 3.59 -23.80 19.67
CA ASP A 359 5.04 -23.90 19.47
C ASP A 359 5.50 -23.54 18.05
N ASP A 360 4.65 -23.72 17.03
CA ASP A 360 4.95 -23.35 15.65
C ASP A 360 5.14 -21.83 15.47
N VAL A 361 4.17 -21.02 15.91
CA VAL A 361 4.29 -19.54 15.92
C VAL A 361 5.52 -19.09 16.72
N LYS A 362 5.79 -19.70 17.87
CA LYS A 362 6.98 -19.40 18.68
C LYS A 362 8.28 -19.73 17.94
N ALA A 363 8.32 -20.83 17.21
CA ALA A 363 9.48 -21.25 16.42
C ALA A 363 9.72 -20.27 15.26
N GLN A 364 8.69 -19.93 14.49
CA GLN A 364 8.78 -19.00 13.37
C GLN A 364 9.18 -17.59 13.79
N LEU A 365 8.53 -17.02 14.82
CA LEU A 365 8.94 -15.72 15.38
C LEU A 365 10.34 -15.77 15.99
N GLY A 366 10.72 -16.92 16.58
CA GLY A 366 12.07 -17.16 17.07
C GLY A 366 13.11 -17.11 15.95
N MET A 367 12.83 -17.72 14.80
CA MET A 367 13.70 -17.69 13.62
C MET A 367 13.81 -16.28 13.03
N LEU A 368 12.67 -15.58 12.86
CA LEU A 368 12.66 -14.20 12.40
C LEU A 368 13.46 -13.29 13.36
N TYR A 369 13.27 -13.43 14.67
CA TYR A 369 14.01 -12.67 15.66
C TYR A 369 15.52 -12.90 15.55
N GLN A 370 15.96 -14.16 15.39
CA GLN A 370 17.38 -14.47 15.21
C GLN A 370 17.93 -13.89 13.91
N LEU A 371 17.17 -13.95 12.82
CA LEU A 371 17.55 -13.38 11.52
C LEU A 371 17.69 -11.85 11.56
N LEU A 372 16.72 -11.18 12.19
CA LEU A 372 16.57 -9.73 12.13
C LEU A 372 17.41 -9.00 13.17
N PHE A 373 17.54 -9.58 14.35
CA PHE A 373 18.01 -8.85 15.54
C PHE A 373 19.16 -9.53 16.26
N CYS A 374 19.72 -10.62 15.72
CA CYS A 374 20.87 -11.28 16.31
C CYS A 374 22.00 -11.52 15.30
N CYS A 375 23.24 -11.38 15.77
CA CYS A 375 24.44 -11.81 15.07
C CYS A 375 25.24 -12.71 16.01
N ASN A 376 25.60 -13.91 15.58
CA ASN A 376 26.28 -14.93 16.41
C ASN A 376 25.57 -15.19 17.77
N GLY A 377 24.23 -15.12 17.78
CA GLY A 377 23.41 -15.30 18.97
C GLY A 377 23.38 -14.10 19.93
N GLN A 378 24.01 -12.98 19.60
CA GLN A 378 23.98 -11.74 20.38
C GLN A 378 23.04 -10.72 19.74
N PHE A 379 22.27 -10.01 20.57
CA PHE A 379 21.35 -8.97 20.12
C PHE A 379 22.11 -7.76 19.57
N ILE A 380 21.80 -7.35 18.34
CA ILE A 380 22.50 -6.26 17.61
C ILE A 380 21.83 -4.89 17.76
N GLY A 381 21.30 -4.59 18.95
CA GLY A 381 20.53 -3.37 19.17
C GLY A 381 21.33 -2.08 18.94
N GLN A 382 22.63 -2.11 19.21
CA GLN A 382 23.49 -0.95 19.02
C GLN A 382 23.72 -0.68 17.51
N GLU A 383 23.95 -1.73 16.74
CA GLU A 383 24.14 -1.67 15.28
C GLU A 383 22.86 -1.26 14.55
N LEU A 384 21.70 -1.70 15.05
CA LEU A 384 20.40 -1.26 14.53
C LEU A 384 20.12 0.21 14.82
N ALA A 385 20.65 0.74 15.94
CA ALA A 385 20.49 2.13 16.36
C ALA A 385 21.53 3.07 15.73
N ASP A 386 22.58 2.52 15.11
CA ASP A 386 23.65 3.29 14.49
C ASP A 386 23.17 3.90 13.16
N GLU A 387 23.09 5.24 13.13
CA GLU A 387 22.72 6.02 11.95
C GLU A 387 23.82 5.99 10.86
N GLU A 388 25.06 5.63 11.21
CA GLU A 388 26.25 5.71 10.32
C GLU A 388 26.77 4.35 9.80
N ALA A 389 26.35 3.22 10.38
CA ALA A 389 26.66 1.94 9.77
C ALA A 389 26.06 1.95 8.36
N ASP A 390 26.73 1.48 7.32
CA ASP A 390 26.13 1.21 5.99
C ASP A 390 26.13 -0.29 5.69
#